data_AF-A0A812I4B5-F1
#
_entry.id   AF-A0A812I4B5-F1
#
_cell.length_a   1.000
_cell.length_b   1.000
_cell.length_c   1.000
_cell.angle_alpha   90.00
_cell.angle_beta   90.00
_cell.angle_gamma   90.00
#
_symmetry.space_group_name_H-M   'P 1'
#
loop_
_entity.id
_entity.type
_entity.pdbx_description
1 polymer ?
#
loop_
_entity_poly.entity_id
_entity_poly.type
_entity_poly.pdbx_seq_one_letter_code
_entity_poly.pdbx_strand_id
1 'polypeptide(L)'
;MFAPRVGVAMRRLITAPRTVAGGLRWKSALVSALPTDPEAYVSNKLAMFDSMQFTPIRESTVSREMTRRYMSEMLDYAETDVVIVGAGSAGLSCAYELTKHPDIKVAILEQNVAPGGGCWLGGQLMSSMVVRKPADEFLDELEVPYDDQGDYVVVKHAALFMSSVLRKALIAPNVKLFNAVAVEDLLVRQEPESVAVRGVVTNWSLVTQNHDTQSCMDPQVMEAKVVVTATGHDGPMGASSAKRLESLGALPSGLPGMGALDMNTAEEPTVEASIAAKLLTVGFCARQDAVVQMTSEVVPGLIFAGMEVAEARGCNRMGPTFGAMLLSGQKAANLAIQVRWSSPKCDAAILSRSRFWEGGSGTSFKGSAAQERRSVGEDRCKRSLRQEEVFSFDSSRYDLRGLAARLLAEAGPMVGFGCFVGSSLALERFRAEERTFSSFAYEKAWRRCVLGCPSFLACYDRLLEEVICPRLRERLEEAGPVTFYCQHPPTVRLQPGRSRRSRMLHADERYGHQAGEINFWMPLTDYKLTRTTLWIESSPGEGDFHPIEVHPGDVAMFHGTLVRHFVPPNRSEHTRVSMDFRIGVGQHFDPDWRLLGLQHYHPRRTIVL
;
A
#
# COMPACT_ATOMS: atom_id res chain seq x y z
N MET A 1 67.40 -30.52 28.00
CA MET A 1 67.32 -31.03 26.61
C MET A 1 66.89 -29.90 25.70
N PHE A 2 67.62 -29.80 24.59
CA PHE A 2 67.60 -28.83 23.51
C PHE A 2 66.23 -28.31 22.99
N ALA A 3 66.21 -26.98 22.84
CA ALA A 3 65.46 -26.04 21.99
C ALA A 3 65.21 -26.47 20.51
N PRO A 4 64.79 -25.60 19.55
CA PRO A 4 64.02 -24.31 19.53
C PRO A 4 62.88 -24.34 18.45
N ARG A 5 62.06 -23.32 18.12
CA ARG A 5 62.38 -22.09 17.35
C ARG A 5 61.17 -21.15 17.15
N VAL A 6 61.54 -19.87 17.09
CA VAL A 6 60.81 -18.65 16.78
C VAL A 6 60.65 -18.45 15.26
N GLY A 7 59.61 -17.70 14.86
CA GLY A 7 59.52 -16.97 13.57
C GLY A 7 58.54 -17.61 12.58
N VAL A 8 57.73 -16.90 11.80
CA VAL A 8 57.85 -15.55 11.26
C VAL A 8 56.43 -15.10 10.84
N ALA A 9 56.09 -13.84 11.10
CA ALA A 9 54.99 -13.17 10.45
C ALA A 9 55.25 -13.11 8.93
N MET A 10 54.47 -13.84 8.13
CA MET A 10 54.37 -13.57 6.69
C MET A 10 53.02 -12.93 6.38
N ARG A 11 53.00 -11.59 6.42
CA ARG A 11 52.29 -10.83 5.40
C ARG A 11 52.83 -11.29 4.05
N ARG A 12 52.02 -11.99 3.24
CA ARG A 12 52.20 -11.98 1.80
C ARG A 12 50.85 -11.92 1.10
N LEU A 13 50.66 -10.72 0.53
CA LEU A 13 50.21 -10.48 -0.82
C LEU A 13 48.79 -10.94 -1.13
N ILE A 14 47.88 -9.97 -0.99
CA ILE A 14 46.87 -9.67 -2.00
C ILE A 14 47.52 -9.90 -3.37
N THR A 15 47.32 -11.09 -3.93
CA THR A 15 47.51 -11.31 -5.35
C THR A 15 46.39 -10.57 -6.04
N ALA A 16 46.75 -9.50 -6.75
CA ALA A 16 45.90 -8.81 -7.69
C ALA A 16 45.10 -9.82 -8.53
N PRO A 17 43.82 -9.55 -8.84
CA PRO A 17 43.07 -10.41 -9.74
C PRO A 17 43.80 -10.43 -11.09
N ARG A 18 44.17 -11.62 -11.56
CA ARG A 18 44.48 -11.82 -12.98
C ARG A 18 43.19 -11.47 -13.73
N THR A 19 43.26 -10.40 -14.51
CA THR A 19 42.27 -10.02 -15.51
C THR A 19 42.17 -11.14 -16.54
N VAL A 20 41.15 -11.99 -16.38
CA VAL A 20 40.55 -12.71 -17.50
C VAL A 20 39.53 -11.74 -18.08
N ALA A 21 39.70 -11.38 -19.36
CA ALA A 21 38.75 -10.53 -20.07
C ALA A 21 37.36 -11.20 -20.04
N GLY A 22 36.36 -10.50 -19.50
CA GLY A 22 35.01 -11.03 -19.22
C GLY A 22 34.71 -11.10 -17.72
N GLY A 23 34.78 -9.97 -17.02
CA GLY A 23 34.52 -9.91 -15.58
C GLY A 23 33.03 -9.93 -15.27
N LEU A 24 32.52 -11.00 -14.65
CA LEU A 24 31.20 -11.00 -14.02
C LEU A 24 31.13 -9.88 -12.96
N ARG A 25 30.17 -8.96 -13.09
CA ARG A 25 29.80 -8.05 -12.01
C ARG A 25 28.98 -8.80 -10.95
N TRP A 26 29.64 -9.47 -10.01
CA TRP A 26 28.99 -9.91 -8.78
C TRP A 26 29.06 -8.80 -7.73
N LYS A 27 27.93 -8.13 -7.45
CA LYS A 27 27.74 -7.50 -6.13
C LYS A 27 27.31 -8.58 -5.13
N SER A 28 28.15 -9.56 -4.83
CA SER A 28 27.82 -10.59 -3.83
C SER A 28 28.22 -10.13 -2.42
N ALA A 29 27.32 -9.45 -1.72
CA ALA A 29 27.49 -9.14 -0.30
C ALA A 29 27.08 -10.30 0.64
N LEU A 30 26.65 -11.45 0.13
CA LEU A 30 26.14 -12.56 0.94
C LEU A 30 26.63 -13.91 0.41
N VAL A 31 27.93 -14.17 0.52
CA VAL A 31 28.40 -15.56 0.65
C VAL A 31 28.57 -15.79 2.14
N SER A 32 27.53 -16.33 2.80
CA SER A 32 27.72 -16.90 4.13
C SER A 32 28.86 -17.90 4.07
N ALA A 33 29.82 -17.81 4.99
CA ALA A 33 30.94 -18.74 5.05
C ALA A 33 30.41 -20.18 4.97
N LEU A 34 30.90 -20.96 4.00
CA LEU A 34 30.57 -22.38 3.88
C LEU A 34 30.89 -23.08 5.21
N PRO A 35 30.08 -24.05 5.66
CA PRO A 35 30.36 -24.77 6.89
C PRO A 35 31.78 -25.37 6.83
N THR A 36 32.60 -25.09 7.85
CA THR A 36 33.98 -25.59 7.93
C THR A 36 34.04 -27.10 8.19
N ASP A 37 32.93 -27.69 8.66
CA ASP A 37 32.73 -29.12 8.87
C ASP A 37 31.34 -29.53 8.32
N PRO A 38 31.27 -30.13 7.12
CA PRO A 38 30.02 -30.59 6.52
C PRO A 38 29.31 -31.68 7.34
N GLU A 39 30.04 -32.56 8.03
CA GLU A 39 29.44 -33.67 8.78
C GLU A 39 28.77 -33.16 10.05
N ALA A 40 29.45 -32.28 10.81
CA ALA A 40 28.85 -31.63 11.96
C ALA A 40 27.65 -30.76 11.57
N TYR A 41 27.72 -30.05 10.44
CA TYR A 41 26.58 -29.29 9.91
C TYR A 41 25.36 -30.19 9.63
N VAL A 42 25.56 -31.31 8.94
CA VAL A 42 24.49 -32.27 8.63
C VAL A 42 23.92 -32.88 9.90
N SER A 43 24.78 -33.37 10.81
CA SER A 43 24.34 -33.98 12.07
C SER A 43 23.50 -33.01 12.91
N ASN A 44 23.95 -31.77 13.06
CA ASN A 44 23.21 -30.73 13.78
C ASN A 44 21.87 -30.38 13.10
N LYS A 45 21.83 -30.34 11.77
CA LYS A 45 20.59 -30.08 11.03
C LYS A 45 19.59 -31.22 11.15
N LEU A 46 20.03 -32.47 11.07
CA LEU A 46 19.16 -33.64 11.26
C LEU A 46 18.56 -33.65 12.68
N ALA A 47 19.37 -33.43 13.71
CA ALA A 47 18.90 -33.33 15.09
C ALA A 47 17.89 -32.16 15.29
N MET A 48 18.10 -31.03 14.60
CA MET A 48 17.15 -29.90 14.59
C MET A 48 15.81 -30.30 13.94
N PHE A 49 15.82 -31.08 12.86
CA PHE A 49 14.59 -31.56 12.22
C PHE A 49 13.86 -32.61 13.06
N ASP A 50 14.59 -33.51 13.73
CA ASP A 50 14.02 -34.53 14.62
C ASP A 50 13.28 -33.91 15.82
N SER A 51 13.73 -32.73 16.26
CA SER A 51 13.12 -31.98 17.36
C SER A 51 12.09 -30.93 16.91
N MET A 52 11.89 -30.76 15.59
CA MET A 52 11.00 -29.74 15.06
C MET A 52 9.54 -30.18 15.17
N GLN A 53 8.71 -29.34 15.77
CA GLN A 53 7.26 -29.49 15.77
C GLN A 53 6.59 -28.19 15.37
N PHE A 54 5.70 -28.26 14.38
CA PHE A 54 4.81 -27.13 14.07
C PHE A 54 3.82 -26.93 15.22
N THR A 55 3.50 -25.69 15.52
CA THR A 55 2.42 -25.37 16.46
C THR A 55 1.08 -25.87 15.90
N PRO A 56 0.17 -26.44 16.72
CA PRO A 56 -1.14 -26.88 16.26
C PRO A 56 -1.95 -25.76 15.60
N ILE A 57 -2.66 -26.08 14.53
CA ILE A 57 -3.56 -25.16 13.80
C ILE A 57 -4.84 -25.89 13.39
N ARG A 58 -5.94 -25.16 13.19
CA ARG A 58 -7.20 -25.69 12.64
C ARG A 58 -7.33 -25.32 11.17
N GLU A 59 -7.86 -26.21 10.35
CA GLU A 59 -8.08 -26.02 8.91
C GLU A 59 -8.96 -24.80 8.65
N SER A 60 -10.02 -24.62 9.46
CA SER A 60 -10.90 -23.45 9.37
C SER A 60 -10.21 -22.11 9.67
N THR A 61 -9.07 -22.11 10.36
CA THR A 61 -8.24 -20.91 10.54
C THR A 61 -7.59 -20.56 9.21
N VAL A 62 -6.96 -21.53 8.54
CA VAL A 62 -6.29 -21.33 7.25
C VAL A 62 -7.28 -20.86 6.17
N SER A 63 -8.45 -21.51 6.06
CA SER A 63 -9.50 -21.09 5.12
C SER A 63 -9.95 -19.64 5.36
N ARG A 64 -10.27 -19.27 6.60
CA ARG A 64 -10.68 -17.89 6.94
C ARG A 64 -9.59 -16.87 6.65
N GLU A 65 -8.32 -17.22 6.91
CA GLU A 65 -7.20 -16.31 6.67
C GLU A 65 -7.03 -15.99 5.18
N MET A 66 -7.11 -16.99 4.29
CA MET A 66 -7.02 -16.78 2.85
C MET A 66 -8.24 -16.02 2.31
N THR A 67 -9.46 -16.50 2.64
CA THR A 67 -10.70 -15.88 2.15
C THR A 67 -10.82 -14.44 2.61
N ARG A 68 -10.50 -14.15 3.89
CA ARG A 68 -10.58 -12.78 4.40
C ARG A 68 -9.65 -11.86 3.62
N ARG A 69 -8.39 -12.24 3.37
CA ARG A 69 -7.43 -11.40 2.63
C ARG A 69 -7.85 -11.21 1.18
N TYR A 70 -8.25 -12.29 0.50
CA TYR A 70 -8.62 -12.20 -0.91
C TYR A 70 -9.89 -11.37 -1.14
N MET A 71 -10.96 -11.63 -0.37
CA MET A 71 -12.18 -10.82 -0.43
C MET A 71 -11.93 -9.37 -0.04
N SER A 72 -10.95 -9.19 0.86
CA SER A 72 -10.51 -7.86 1.18
C SER A 72 -9.87 -7.18 -0.05
N GLU A 73 -8.85 -7.78 -0.62
CA GLU A 73 -8.21 -7.21 -1.81
C GLU A 73 -9.20 -6.99 -2.97
N MET A 74 -10.19 -7.86 -3.17
CA MET A 74 -11.26 -7.64 -4.16
C MET A 74 -12.08 -6.37 -3.90
N LEU A 75 -12.45 -6.10 -2.65
CA LEU A 75 -13.22 -4.90 -2.29
C LEU A 75 -12.38 -3.63 -2.41
N ASP A 76 -11.11 -3.67 -2.01
CA ASP A 76 -10.22 -2.50 -2.13
C ASP A 76 -9.86 -2.20 -3.59
N TYR A 77 -9.58 -3.22 -4.39
CA TYR A 77 -9.19 -3.05 -5.78
C TYR A 77 -10.37 -3.00 -6.76
N ALA A 78 -11.63 -3.07 -6.30
CA ALA A 78 -12.80 -2.85 -7.13
C ALA A 78 -12.76 -1.47 -7.85
N GLU A 79 -12.12 -0.48 -7.23
CA GLU A 79 -11.72 0.79 -7.84
C GLU A 79 -10.21 0.99 -7.65
N THR A 80 -9.44 1.09 -8.73
CA THR A 80 -7.97 1.22 -8.67
C THR A 80 -7.43 2.35 -9.54
N ASP A 81 -6.18 2.76 -9.34
CA ASP A 81 -5.56 3.76 -10.21
C ASP A 81 -5.13 3.16 -11.55
N VAL A 82 -4.38 2.05 -11.48
CA VAL A 82 -3.88 1.35 -12.66
C VAL A 82 -4.27 -0.13 -12.59
N VAL A 83 -4.79 -0.65 -13.69
CA VAL A 83 -4.90 -2.09 -13.96
C VAL A 83 -3.88 -2.47 -15.01
N ILE A 84 -3.07 -3.50 -14.75
CA ILE A 84 -2.18 -4.12 -15.72
C ILE A 84 -2.77 -5.47 -16.10
N VAL A 85 -3.07 -5.66 -17.39
CA VAL A 85 -3.60 -6.92 -17.92
C VAL A 85 -2.45 -7.71 -18.54
N GLY A 86 -2.13 -8.86 -17.94
CA GLY A 86 -1.01 -9.72 -18.31
C GLY A 86 0.24 -9.46 -17.49
N ALA A 87 0.69 -10.46 -16.73
CA ALA A 87 1.91 -10.44 -15.91
C ALA A 87 3.11 -11.05 -16.66
N GLY A 88 3.25 -10.75 -17.96
CA GLY A 88 4.44 -11.08 -18.76
C GLY A 88 5.63 -10.17 -18.45
N SER A 89 6.72 -10.28 -19.23
CA SER A 89 7.91 -9.44 -19.06
C SER A 89 7.60 -7.94 -19.16
N ALA A 90 6.78 -7.50 -20.13
CA ALA A 90 6.38 -6.09 -20.26
C ALA A 90 5.46 -5.64 -19.12
N GLY A 91 4.43 -6.43 -18.78
CA GLY A 91 3.49 -6.11 -17.69
C GLY A 91 4.16 -6.04 -16.32
N LEU A 92 5.07 -6.98 -16.01
CA LEU A 92 5.81 -6.94 -14.75
C LEU A 92 6.89 -5.86 -14.72
N SER A 93 7.49 -5.49 -15.86
CA SER A 93 8.39 -4.33 -15.93
C SER A 93 7.62 -3.02 -15.70
N CYS A 94 6.40 -2.90 -16.25
CA CYS A 94 5.49 -1.80 -15.96
C CYS A 94 5.12 -1.75 -14.48
N ALA A 95 4.71 -2.89 -13.91
CA ALA A 95 4.35 -2.98 -12.50
C ALA A 95 5.52 -2.59 -11.58
N TYR A 96 6.72 -3.09 -11.88
CA TYR A 96 7.93 -2.73 -11.14
C TYR A 96 8.21 -1.23 -11.22
N GLU A 97 8.14 -0.62 -12.40
CA GLU A 97 8.38 0.82 -12.56
C GLU A 97 7.35 1.64 -11.74
N LEU A 98 6.09 1.21 -11.70
CA LEU A 98 5.05 1.83 -10.87
C LEU A 98 5.28 1.67 -9.35
N THR A 99 6.09 0.69 -8.91
CA THR A 99 6.46 0.59 -7.46
C THR A 99 7.24 1.81 -6.96
N LYS A 100 7.88 2.55 -7.87
CA LYS A 100 8.58 3.81 -7.56
C LYS A 100 7.62 4.93 -7.14
N HIS A 101 6.31 4.72 -7.36
CA HIS A 101 5.23 5.65 -7.04
C HIS A 101 4.22 5.00 -6.09
N PRO A 102 4.50 4.99 -4.76
CA PRO A 102 3.68 4.28 -3.77
C PRO A 102 2.27 4.85 -3.58
N ASP A 103 1.98 6.03 -4.13
CA ASP A 103 0.65 6.66 -4.16
C ASP A 103 -0.26 6.13 -5.28
N ILE A 104 0.26 5.27 -6.16
CA ILE A 104 -0.49 4.67 -7.27
C ILE A 104 -0.89 3.26 -6.87
N LYS A 105 -2.20 3.00 -6.76
CA LYS A 105 -2.71 1.64 -6.52
C LYS A 105 -2.73 0.84 -7.82
N VAL A 106 -2.05 -0.31 -7.84
CA VAL A 106 -1.82 -1.11 -9.05
C VAL A 106 -2.39 -2.52 -8.87
N ALA A 107 -3.38 -2.88 -9.68
CA ALA A 107 -3.84 -4.27 -9.84
C ALA A 107 -3.16 -4.90 -11.05
N ILE A 108 -2.59 -6.10 -10.89
CA ILE A 108 -2.11 -6.93 -12.00
C ILE A 108 -3.09 -8.09 -12.14
N LEU A 109 -3.68 -8.24 -13.32
CA LEU A 109 -4.57 -9.35 -13.65
C LEU A 109 -3.84 -10.31 -14.59
N GLU A 110 -3.71 -11.56 -14.17
CA GLU A 110 -3.03 -12.60 -14.93
C GLU A 110 -3.94 -13.83 -15.05
N GLN A 111 -4.16 -14.26 -16.27
CA GLN A 111 -5.04 -15.39 -16.53
C GLN A 111 -4.44 -16.74 -16.10
N ASN A 112 -3.12 -16.88 -16.14
CA ASN A 112 -2.48 -18.12 -15.73
C ASN A 112 -2.36 -18.18 -14.21
N VAL A 113 -2.29 -19.39 -13.67
CA VAL A 113 -1.90 -19.57 -12.26
C VAL A 113 -0.48 -19.05 -12.04
N ALA A 114 0.44 -19.35 -12.95
CA ALA A 114 1.80 -18.85 -12.89
C ALA A 114 1.93 -17.54 -13.68
N PRO A 115 2.29 -16.41 -13.05
CA PRO A 115 2.67 -15.21 -13.79
C PRO A 115 4.00 -15.43 -14.53
N GLY A 116 4.37 -14.48 -15.37
CA GLY A 116 5.64 -14.44 -16.08
C GLY A 116 5.52 -14.59 -17.61
N GLY A 117 4.36 -15.01 -18.09
CA GLY A 117 4.10 -15.21 -19.52
C GLY A 117 5.19 -16.07 -20.19
N GLY A 118 5.65 -15.62 -21.36
CA GLY A 118 6.68 -16.33 -22.14
C GLY A 118 8.12 -16.18 -21.63
N CYS A 119 8.37 -15.45 -20.52
CA CYS A 119 9.73 -15.10 -20.10
C CYS A 119 10.34 -16.07 -19.06
N TRP A 120 9.81 -17.30 -18.97
CA TRP A 120 10.43 -18.37 -18.18
C TRP A 120 11.59 -19.05 -18.90
N LEU A 121 11.66 -18.92 -20.22
CA LEU A 121 12.63 -19.55 -21.11
C LEU A 121 13.16 -18.52 -22.12
N GLY A 122 14.28 -18.85 -22.76
CA GLY A 122 14.69 -18.26 -24.02
C GLY A 122 13.99 -18.94 -25.22
N GLY A 123 14.63 -18.88 -26.38
CA GLY A 123 14.10 -19.52 -27.59
C GLY A 123 14.11 -21.04 -27.52
N GLN A 124 13.12 -21.70 -28.13
CA GLN A 124 13.10 -23.16 -28.35
C GLN A 124 13.35 -23.98 -27.06
N LEU A 125 12.75 -23.56 -25.95
CA LEU A 125 12.88 -24.18 -24.62
C LEU A 125 14.28 -24.07 -23.97
N MET A 126 15.20 -23.29 -24.57
CA MET A 126 16.50 -22.99 -23.95
C MET A 126 16.34 -22.00 -22.77
N SER A 127 17.39 -21.83 -21.97
CA SER A 127 17.31 -21.07 -20.71
C SER A 127 17.72 -19.60 -20.83
N SER A 128 18.79 -19.31 -21.56
CA SER A 128 19.44 -17.99 -21.55
C SER A 128 18.51 -16.90 -22.09
N MET A 129 18.54 -15.74 -21.42
CA MET A 129 17.78 -14.56 -21.83
C MET A 129 18.74 -13.52 -22.38
N VAL A 130 18.61 -13.23 -23.68
CA VAL A 130 19.40 -12.22 -24.38
C VAL A 130 18.68 -10.88 -24.27
N VAL A 131 19.43 -9.83 -23.89
CA VAL A 131 18.93 -8.47 -23.72
C VAL A 131 19.88 -7.51 -24.42
N ARG A 132 19.41 -6.82 -25.47
CA ARG A 132 20.18 -5.77 -26.15
C ARG A 132 20.28 -4.50 -25.29
N LYS A 133 21.42 -3.80 -25.40
CA LYS A 133 21.62 -2.52 -24.72
C LYS A 133 20.75 -1.42 -25.36
N PRO A 134 20.24 -0.44 -24.60
CA PRO A 134 20.56 -0.13 -23.20
C PRO A 134 19.63 -0.79 -22.16
N ALA A 135 18.91 -1.87 -22.50
CA ALA A 135 17.97 -2.50 -21.56
C ALA A 135 18.68 -3.26 -20.41
N ASP A 136 20.00 -3.39 -20.46
CA ASP A 136 20.83 -3.90 -19.38
C ASP A 136 20.84 -2.99 -18.14
N GLU A 137 20.60 -1.68 -18.28
CA GLU A 137 20.45 -0.76 -17.14
C GLU A 137 19.31 -1.19 -16.20
N PHE A 138 18.24 -1.77 -16.75
CA PHE A 138 17.13 -2.30 -15.97
C PHE A 138 17.50 -3.57 -15.20
N LEU A 139 18.39 -4.39 -15.77
CA LEU A 139 18.93 -5.57 -15.07
C LEU A 139 19.82 -5.15 -13.90
N ASP A 140 20.62 -4.10 -14.09
CA ASP A 140 21.42 -3.47 -13.04
C ASP A 140 20.52 -2.97 -11.89
N GLU A 141 19.39 -2.32 -12.20
CA GLU A 141 18.42 -1.83 -11.21
C GLU A 141 17.78 -2.97 -10.39
N LEU A 142 17.49 -4.09 -11.06
CA LEU A 142 16.92 -5.30 -10.44
C LEU A 142 17.96 -6.18 -9.74
N GLU A 143 19.25 -5.83 -9.83
CA GLU A 143 20.38 -6.61 -9.32
C GLU A 143 20.45 -8.02 -9.95
N VAL A 144 20.07 -8.14 -11.23
CA VAL A 144 20.10 -9.39 -12.00
C VAL A 144 21.46 -9.52 -12.69
N PRO A 145 22.30 -10.51 -12.33
CA PRO A 145 23.60 -10.68 -12.95
C PRO A 145 23.49 -11.16 -14.40
N TYR A 146 24.37 -10.67 -15.26
CA TYR A 146 24.47 -11.01 -16.67
C TYR A 146 25.93 -11.06 -17.14
N ASP A 147 26.16 -11.75 -18.25
CA ASP A 147 27.42 -11.75 -18.98
C ASP A 147 27.34 -10.68 -20.10
N ASP A 148 28.23 -9.69 -20.06
CA ASP A 148 28.29 -8.62 -21.07
C ASP A 148 29.04 -9.09 -22.33
N GLN A 149 28.41 -8.95 -23.50
CA GLN A 149 28.92 -9.38 -24.80
C GLN A 149 29.17 -8.20 -25.77
N GLY A 150 29.16 -6.96 -25.28
CA GLY A 150 29.28 -5.75 -26.11
C GLY A 150 27.92 -5.08 -26.31
N ASP A 151 27.29 -5.30 -27.46
CA ASP A 151 26.02 -4.65 -27.84
C ASP A 151 24.78 -5.27 -27.14
N TYR A 152 24.98 -6.40 -26.47
CA TYR A 152 23.96 -7.11 -25.71
C TYR A 152 24.57 -7.78 -24.49
N VAL A 153 23.69 -8.21 -23.58
CA VAL A 153 24.02 -8.96 -22.39
C VAL A 153 23.21 -10.25 -22.33
N VAL A 154 23.72 -11.23 -21.58
CA VAL A 154 23.07 -12.54 -21.44
C VAL A 154 22.84 -12.85 -19.97
N VAL A 155 21.57 -12.91 -19.56
CA VAL A 155 21.19 -13.44 -18.25
C VAL A 155 21.20 -14.96 -18.34
N LYS A 156 21.88 -15.63 -17.41
CA LYS A 156 22.09 -17.08 -17.41
C LYS A 156 20.81 -17.91 -17.56
N HIS A 157 19.68 -17.38 -17.08
CA HIS A 157 18.37 -18.00 -17.20
C HIS A 157 17.27 -16.94 -17.15
N ALA A 158 16.31 -16.98 -18.08
CA ALA A 158 15.17 -16.05 -18.12
C ALA A 158 14.37 -16.02 -16.80
N ALA A 159 14.19 -17.18 -16.16
CA ALA A 159 13.60 -17.32 -14.83
C ALA A 159 14.28 -16.46 -13.74
N LEU A 160 15.59 -16.17 -13.85
CA LEU A 160 16.29 -15.30 -12.90
C LEU A 160 15.79 -13.87 -12.98
N PHE A 161 15.65 -13.33 -14.20
CA PHE A 161 15.04 -12.02 -14.41
C PHE A 161 13.59 -12.01 -13.92
N MET A 162 12.79 -12.99 -14.36
CA MET A 162 11.36 -13.01 -14.03
C MET A 162 11.07 -13.14 -12.54
N SER A 163 11.79 -14.01 -11.83
CA SER A 163 11.66 -14.12 -10.38
C SER A 163 12.09 -12.84 -9.65
N SER A 164 13.10 -12.12 -10.17
CA SER A 164 13.60 -10.88 -9.57
C SER A 164 12.61 -9.73 -9.71
N VAL A 165 12.11 -9.48 -10.93
CA VAL A 165 11.12 -8.42 -11.19
C VAL A 165 9.79 -8.72 -10.49
N LEU A 166 9.32 -9.97 -10.52
CA LEU A 166 8.10 -10.39 -9.82
C LEU A 166 8.24 -10.18 -8.31
N ARG A 167 9.36 -10.58 -7.70
CA ARG A 167 9.62 -10.36 -6.27
C ARG A 167 9.58 -8.87 -5.93
N LYS A 168 10.28 -8.02 -6.70
CA LYS A 168 10.32 -6.58 -6.43
C LYS A 168 8.93 -5.94 -6.56
N ALA A 169 8.16 -6.34 -7.58
CA ALA A 169 6.77 -5.90 -7.75
C ALA A 169 5.87 -6.33 -6.57
N LEU A 170 5.92 -7.59 -6.15
CA LEU A 170 5.01 -8.13 -5.10
C LEU A 170 5.34 -7.70 -3.67
N ILE A 171 6.58 -7.27 -3.40
CA ILE A 171 6.94 -6.73 -2.08
C ILE A 171 6.41 -5.29 -1.91
N ALA A 172 6.14 -4.59 -3.02
CA ALA A 172 5.63 -3.23 -2.97
C ALA A 172 4.20 -3.20 -2.39
N PRO A 173 3.91 -2.32 -1.41
CA PRO A 173 2.63 -2.31 -0.70
C PRO A 173 1.45 -1.85 -1.57
N ASN A 174 1.73 -1.18 -2.69
CA ASN A 174 0.75 -0.61 -3.61
C ASN A 174 0.42 -1.51 -4.81
N VAL A 175 0.99 -2.73 -4.87
CA VAL A 175 0.78 -3.68 -5.97
C VAL A 175 0.04 -4.92 -5.46
N LYS A 176 -1.00 -5.33 -6.20
CA LYS A 176 -1.69 -6.59 -5.99
C LYS A 176 -1.72 -7.42 -7.27
N LEU A 177 -1.31 -8.69 -7.17
CA LEU A 177 -1.48 -9.68 -8.22
C LEU A 177 -2.75 -10.51 -7.99
N PHE A 178 -3.63 -10.52 -8.98
CA PHE A 178 -4.75 -11.45 -9.14
C PHE A 178 -4.44 -12.37 -10.32
N ASN A 179 -3.76 -13.48 -10.02
CA ASN A 179 -3.50 -14.56 -10.96
C ASN A 179 -4.70 -15.53 -11.02
N ALA A 180 -4.77 -16.36 -12.07
CA ALA A 180 -5.95 -17.17 -12.42
C ALA A 180 -7.23 -16.34 -12.66
N VAL A 181 -7.07 -15.06 -12.99
CA VAL A 181 -8.16 -14.12 -13.32
C VAL A 181 -7.95 -13.60 -14.73
N ALA A 182 -8.90 -13.89 -15.61
CA ALA A 182 -8.90 -13.42 -16.99
C ALA A 182 -9.66 -12.09 -17.10
N VAL A 183 -9.22 -11.27 -18.06
CA VAL A 183 -9.98 -10.09 -18.53
C VAL A 183 -10.73 -10.51 -19.79
N GLU A 184 -12.06 -10.53 -19.71
CA GLU A 184 -12.93 -10.96 -20.81
C GLU A 184 -13.38 -9.78 -21.67
N ASP A 185 -13.47 -8.59 -21.08
CA ASP A 185 -13.94 -7.37 -21.74
C ASP A 185 -13.39 -6.10 -21.05
N LEU A 186 -13.69 -4.93 -21.61
CA LEU A 186 -13.29 -3.62 -21.13
C LEU A 186 -14.52 -2.85 -20.63
N LEU A 187 -14.37 -2.06 -19.58
CA LEU A 187 -15.39 -1.09 -19.18
C LEU A 187 -15.27 0.14 -20.07
N VAL A 188 -16.21 0.30 -21.00
CA VAL A 188 -16.17 1.35 -22.01
C VAL A 188 -17.20 2.46 -21.73
N ARG A 189 -16.82 3.70 -22.01
CA ARG A 189 -17.69 4.88 -22.08
C ARG A 189 -17.62 5.46 -23.49
N GLN A 190 -18.77 5.81 -24.05
CA GLN A 190 -18.82 6.48 -25.35
C GLN A 190 -18.44 7.95 -25.18
N GLU A 191 -17.55 8.42 -26.04
CA GLU A 191 -17.23 9.84 -26.23
C GLU A 191 -17.66 10.23 -27.65
N PRO A 192 -17.86 11.53 -27.97
CA PRO A 192 -18.43 11.95 -29.26
C PRO A 192 -17.68 11.44 -30.51
N GLU A 193 -16.37 11.23 -30.42
CA GLU A 193 -15.51 10.81 -31.54
C GLU A 193 -14.62 9.59 -31.20
N SER A 194 -14.78 9.00 -30.03
CA SER A 194 -13.95 7.87 -29.58
C SER A 194 -14.63 7.04 -28.49
N VAL A 195 -13.92 6.04 -27.98
CA VAL A 195 -14.30 5.33 -26.75
C VAL A 195 -13.27 5.60 -25.66
N ALA A 196 -13.72 5.71 -24.42
CA ALA A 196 -12.84 5.79 -23.26
C ALA A 196 -12.94 4.50 -22.43
N VAL A 197 -11.80 3.97 -22.00
CA VAL A 197 -11.73 2.80 -21.12
C VAL A 197 -11.59 3.26 -19.67
N ARG A 198 -12.39 2.65 -18.80
CA ARG A 198 -12.50 2.98 -17.37
C ARG A 198 -12.32 1.78 -16.46
N GLY A 199 -11.71 0.71 -16.98
CA GLY A 199 -11.48 -0.53 -16.25
C GLY A 199 -11.72 -1.76 -17.09
N VAL A 200 -11.94 -2.88 -16.43
CA VAL A 200 -11.95 -4.21 -17.04
C VAL A 200 -13.09 -5.07 -16.49
N VAL A 201 -13.53 -6.01 -17.31
CA VAL A 201 -14.47 -7.07 -16.97
C VAL A 201 -13.65 -8.35 -16.75
N THR A 202 -13.84 -8.98 -15.60
CA THR A 202 -12.96 -10.02 -15.08
C THR A 202 -13.74 -11.28 -14.74
N ASN A 203 -13.11 -12.44 -14.88
CA ASN A 203 -13.63 -13.68 -14.37
C ASN A 203 -12.49 -14.60 -13.96
N TRP A 204 -12.79 -15.70 -13.27
CA TRP A 204 -11.84 -16.78 -13.14
C TRP A 204 -11.52 -17.32 -14.53
N SER A 205 -10.24 -17.54 -14.83
CA SER A 205 -9.85 -17.91 -16.19
C SER A 205 -10.45 -19.23 -16.66
N LEU A 206 -10.70 -20.16 -15.73
CA LEU A 206 -11.42 -21.39 -16.04
C LEU A 206 -12.90 -21.16 -16.37
N VAL A 207 -13.54 -20.14 -15.80
CA VAL A 207 -14.91 -19.76 -16.17
C VAL A 207 -14.90 -19.19 -17.58
N THR A 208 -13.99 -18.26 -17.88
CA THR A 208 -13.81 -17.68 -19.23
C THR A 208 -13.65 -18.73 -20.32
N GLN A 209 -12.87 -19.77 -20.04
CA GLN A 209 -12.59 -20.86 -21.00
C GLN A 209 -13.75 -21.85 -21.14
N ASN A 210 -14.82 -21.73 -20.35
CA ASN A 210 -15.89 -22.71 -20.23
C ASN A 210 -17.30 -22.10 -20.30
N HIS A 211 -17.46 -20.92 -20.91
CA HIS A 211 -18.77 -20.29 -21.11
C HIS A 211 -19.76 -21.17 -21.89
N ASP A 212 -19.26 -22.04 -22.79
CA ASP A 212 -20.10 -22.94 -23.60
C ASP A 212 -20.39 -24.30 -22.95
N THR A 213 -19.77 -24.61 -21.80
CA THR A 213 -19.86 -25.95 -21.18
C THR A 213 -20.69 -25.97 -19.89
N GLN A 214 -21.19 -24.82 -19.45
CA GLN A 214 -22.02 -24.65 -18.26
C GLN A 214 -23.18 -23.67 -18.54
N SER A 215 -24.07 -23.47 -17.56
CA SER A 215 -24.97 -22.31 -17.60
C SER A 215 -24.16 -21.01 -17.56
N CYS A 216 -24.71 -19.91 -18.07
CA CYS A 216 -24.03 -18.61 -18.08
C CYS A 216 -23.53 -18.22 -16.67
N MET A 217 -22.26 -17.80 -16.60
CA MET A 217 -21.60 -17.38 -15.37
C MET A 217 -21.09 -15.96 -15.56
N ASP A 218 -21.88 -14.99 -15.11
CA ASP A 218 -21.58 -13.58 -15.31
C ASP A 218 -20.22 -13.18 -14.73
N PRO A 219 -19.50 -12.25 -15.38
CA PRO A 219 -18.23 -11.75 -14.90
C PRO A 219 -18.38 -10.74 -13.75
N GLN A 220 -17.25 -10.42 -13.12
CA GLN A 220 -17.07 -9.29 -12.20
C GLN A 220 -16.43 -8.09 -12.92
N VAL A 221 -16.36 -6.94 -12.24
CA VAL A 221 -15.79 -5.70 -12.82
C VAL A 221 -14.76 -5.07 -11.89
N MET A 222 -13.79 -4.38 -12.48
CA MET A 222 -12.80 -3.58 -11.77
C MET A 222 -12.64 -2.24 -12.49
N GLU A 223 -12.98 -1.15 -11.82
CA GLU A 223 -12.83 0.21 -12.34
C GLU A 223 -11.38 0.69 -12.18
N ALA A 224 -10.90 1.41 -13.18
CA ALA A 224 -9.53 1.91 -13.24
C ALA A 224 -9.46 3.29 -13.89
N LYS A 225 -8.57 4.16 -13.39
CA LYS A 225 -8.28 5.43 -14.07
C LYS A 225 -7.57 5.19 -15.39
N VAL A 226 -6.64 4.23 -15.41
CA VAL A 226 -5.88 3.79 -16.59
C VAL A 226 -5.74 2.28 -16.60
N VAL A 227 -5.91 1.66 -17.77
CA VAL A 227 -5.61 0.25 -18.03
C VAL A 227 -4.36 0.17 -18.89
N VAL A 228 -3.39 -0.64 -18.49
CA VAL A 228 -2.23 -1.03 -19.30
C VAL A 228 -2.43 -2.47 -19.73
N THR A 229 -2.53 -2.73 -21.03
CA THR A 229 -2.65 -4.08 -21.57
C THR A 229 -1.31 -4.54 -22.13
N ALA A 230 -0.86 -5.68 -21.62
CA ALA A 230 0.41 -6.32 -21.94
C ALA A 230 0.20 -7.84 -22.14
N THR A 231 -0.88 -8.21 -22.83
CA THR A 231 -1.34 -9.61 -22.97
C THR A 231 -0.52 -10.44 -23.96
N GLY A 232 0.49 -9.82 -24.58
CA GLY A 232 1.32 -10.46 -25.60
C GLY A 232 0.54 -10.65 -26.91
N HIS A 233 0.98 -11.61 -27.72
CA HIS A 233 0.46 -11.83 -29.07
C HIS A 233 -0.12 -13.25 -29.27
N ASP A 234 0.30 -14.22 -28.45
CA ASP A 234 0.04 -15.64 -28.67
C ASP A 234 -1.10 -16.18 -27.80
N GLY A 235 -1.64 -17.33 -28.19
CA GLY A 235 -2.63 -18.07 -27.44
C GLY A 235 -4.05 -17.49 -27.49
N PRO A 236 -5.01 -18.15 -26.81
CA PRO A 236 -6.44 -17.84 -26.91
C PRO A 236 -6.81 -16.44 -26.39
N MET A 237 -5.94 -15.83 -25.57
CA MET A 237 -6.19 -14.54 -24.92
C MET A 237 -5.08 -13.51 -25.21
N GLY A 238 -4.19 -13.81 -26.16
CA GLY A 238 -3.19 -12.86 -26.63
C GLY A 238 -3.83 -11.74 -27.45
N ALA A 239 -3.33 -10.52 -27.26
CA ALA A 239 -3.83 -9.29 -27.88
C ALA A 239 -5.34 -9.08 -27.69
N SER A 240 -5.87 -9.47 -26.53
CA SER A 240 -7.31 -9.46 -26.27
C SER A 240 -7.90 -8.05 -26.33
N SER A 241 -7.19 -7.04 -25.81
CA SER A 241 -7.67 -5.66 -25.83
C SER A 241 -7.63 -5.06 -27.24
N ALA A 242 -6.59 -5.37 -28.03
CA ALA A 242 -6.52 -4.96 -29.44
C ALA A 242 -7.70 -5.51 -30.25
N LYS A 243 -7.93 -6.82 -30.16
CA LYS A 243 -9.07 -7.50 -30.82
C LYS A 243 -10.40 -6.96 -30.34
N ARG A 244 -10.51 -6.65 -29.03
CA ARG A 244 -11.73 -6.09 -28.47
C ARG A 244 -12.01 -4.68 -29.00
N LEU A 245 -11.01 -3.80 -29.05
CA LEU A 245 -11.18 -2.46 -29.61
C LEU A 245 -11.56 -2.48 -31.09
N GLU A 246 -10.99 -3.39 -31.90
CA GLU A 246 -11.42 -3.61 -33.28
C GLU A 246 -12.90 -3.99 -33.35
N SER A 247 -13.34 -4.97 -32.53
CA SER A 247 -14.75 -5.40 -32.50
C SER A 247 -15.73 -4.30 -32.09
N LEU A 248 -15.26 -3.32 -31.31
CA LEU A 248 -16.03 -2.15 -30.88
C LEU A 248 -15.98 -0.99 -31.91
N GLY A 249 -15.21 -1.14 -33.00
CA GLY A 249 -15.00 -0.09 -34.00
C GLY A 249 -14.10 1.05 -33.53
N ALA A 250 -13.40 0.89 -32.40
CA ALA A 250 -12.47 1.87 -31.86
C ALA A 250 -11.08 1.80 -32.51
N LEU A 251 -10.77 0.66 -33.16
CA LEU A 251 -9.63 0.51 -34.06
C LEU A 251 -10.14 0.15 -35.47
N PRO A 252 -9.35 0.43 -36.54
CA PRO A 252 -9.71 0.04 -37.89
C PRO A 252 -9.94 -1.47 -38.01
N SER A 253 -10.93 -1.86 -38.82
CA SER A 253 -11.17 -3.26 -39.16
C SER A 253 -9.99 -3.86 -39.91
N GLY A 254 -9.62 -5.09 -39.58
CA GLY A 254 -8.45 -5.78 -40.10
C GLY A 254 -7.20 -5.30 -39.39
N LEU A 255 -7.07 -5.62 -38.08
CA LEU A 255 -5.82 -5.38 -37.35
C LEU A 255 -4.62 -5.86 -38.19
N PRO A 256 -3.55 -5.07 -38.29
CA PRO A 256 -2.42 -5.40 -39.16
C PRO A 256 -1.80 -6.78 -38.85
N GLY A 257 -1.87 -7.20 -37.59
CA GLY A 257 -1.26 -8.42 -37.09
C GLY A 257 0.25 -8.27 -36.95
N MET A 258 0.85 -9.09 -36.09
CA MET A 258 2.31 -9.07 -35.90
C MET A 258 3.07 -9.40 -37.20
N GLY A 259 4.10 -8.60 -37.50
CA GLY A 259 4.98 -8.77 -38.66
C GLY A 259 5.95 -9.97 -38.54
N ALA A 260 6.79 -10.13 -39.56
CA ALA A 260 7.81 -11.16 -39.59
C ALA A 260 8.88 -10.95 -38.50
N LEU A 261 9.73 -11.97 -38.28
CA LEU A 261 10.83 -11.84 -37.33
C LEU A 261 11.93 -10.96 -37.91
N ASP A 262 12.15 -9.82 -37.28
CA ASP A 262 13.27 -8.92 -37.51
C ASP A 262 13.57 -8.18 -36.20
N MET A 263 14.62 -8.61 -35.50
CA MET A 263 15.01 -8.06 -34.20
C MET A 263 15.37 -6.59 -34.26
N ASN A 264 15.94 -6.12 -35.37
CA ASN A 264 16.42 -4.75 -35.45
C ASN A 264 15.23 -3.81 -35.52
N THR A 265 14.33 -4.00 -36.49
CA THR A 265 13.13 -3.15 -36.61
C THR A 265 12.13 -3.34 -35.47
N ALA A 266 12.11 -4.51 -34.81
CA ALA A 266 11.26 -4.73 -33.65
C ALA A 266 11.70 -3.98 -32.38
N GLU A 267 13.00 -3.79 -32.16
CA GLU A 267 13.53 -3.12 -30.95
C GLU A 267 14.11 -1.71 -31.21
N GLU A 268 14.50 -1.37 -32.44
CA GLU A 268 15.03 -0.07 -32.83
C GLU A 268 14.15 0.64 -33.87
N PRO A 269 13.84 1.93 -33.68
CA PRO A 269 13.09 2.69 -34.66
C PRO A 269 13.93 2.92 -35.92
N THR A 270 13.31 2.82 -37.10
CA THR A 270 13.88 3.39 -38.32
C THR A 270 13.88 4.93 -38.23
N VAL A 271 14.79 5.60 -38.93
CA VAL A 271 14.89 7.08 -38.91
C VAL A 271 13.56 7.73 -39.31
N GLU A 272 12.85 7.15 -40.28
CA GLU A 272 11.53 7.59 -40.75
C GLU A 272 10.43 7.40 -39.70
N ALA A 273 10.47 6.30 -38.93
CA ALA A 273 9.54 6.02 -37.82
C ALA A 273 9.63 7.06 -36.70
N SER A 274 10.84 7.53 -36.39
CA SER A 274 11.06 8.53 -35.31
C SER A 274 10.39 9.89 -35.58
N ILE A 275 10.18 10.21 -36.86
CA ILE A 275 9.54 11.45 -37.33
C ILE A 275 8.02 11.24 -37.39
N ALA A 276 7.55 10.09 -37.89
CA ALA A 276 6.13 9.75 -37.96
C ALA A 276 5.47 9.58 -36.57
N ALA A 277 6.19 8.99 -35.60
CA ALA A 277 5.69 8.82 -34.23
C ALA A 277 5.41 10.14 -33.50
N LYS A 278 6.00 11.27 -33.94
CA LYS A 278 5.72 12.60 -33.41
C LYS A 278 4.47 13.26 -34.01
N LEU A 279 3.89 12.69 -35.07
CA LEU A 279 2.89 13.36 -35.91
C LEU A 279 1.50 12.70 -35.96
N LEU A 280 1.27 11.53 -35.33
CA LEU A 280 0.03 10.77 -35.56
C LEU A 280 -0.80 10.47 -34.30
N THR A 281 -1.85 11.27 -34.12
CA THR A 281 -3.14 10.83 -33.57
C THR A 281 -3.83 10.00 -34.67
N VAL A 282 -3.89 8.68 -34.47
CA VAL A 282 -4.76 7.73 -35.19
C VAL A 282 -4.72 7.80 -36.73
N GLY A 283 -3.75 7.15 -37.37
CA GLY A 283 -3.80 6.91 -38.81
C GLY A 283 -2.58 6.21 -39.39
N PHE A 284 -2.68 4.89 -39.60
CA PHE A 284 -1.76 4.06 -40.40
C PHE A 284 -0.25 4.24 -40.11
N CYS A 285 0.29 3.46 -39.16
CA CYS A 285 1.74 3.34 -39.00
C CYS A 285 2.33 2.48 -40.13
N ALA A 286 3.51 2.85 -40.59
CA ALA A 286 4.28 2.02 -41.51
C ALA A 286 4.59 0.68 -40.82
N ARG A 287 4.39 -0.44 -41.54
CA ARG A 287 4.75 -1.79 -41.09
C ARG A 287 6.27 -1.84 -40.88
N GLN A 288 6.78 -1.52 -39.69
CA GLN A 288 8.17 -1.78 -39.19
C GLN A 288 8.56 -0.97 -37.93
N ASP A 289 7.69 -0.15 -37.33
CA ASP A 289 8.08 0.65 -36.16
C ASP A 289 8.36 -0.20 -34.91
N ALA A 290 9.37 0.19 -34.12
CA ALA A 290 9.79 -0.56 -32.93
C ALA A 290 8.75 -0.54 -31.81
N VAL A 291 8.61 -1.67 -31.12
CA VAL A 291 7.60 -1.91 -30.06
C VAL A 291 7.68 -0.86 -28.95
N VAL A 292 8.90 -0.49 -28.53
CA VAL A 292 9.11 0.54 -27.50
C VAL A 292 8.55 1.89 -27.94
N GLN A 293 8.77 2.29 -29.19
CA GLN A 293 8.25 3.58 -29.69
C GLN A 293 6.73 3.57 -29.85
N MET A 294 6.16 2.44 -30.24
CA MET A 294 4.72 2.28 -30.46
C MET A 294 3.91 2.05 -29.17
N THR A 295 4.57 1.79 -28.04
CA THR A 295 3.94 1.79 -26.71
C THR A 295 3.32 3.16 -26.45
N SER A 296 1.99 3.22 -26.31
CA SER A 296 1.21 4.46 -26.29
C SER A 296 -0.16 4.24 -25.65
N GLU A 297 -0.78 5.34 -25.21
CA GLU A 297 -2.22 5.38 -24.97
C GLU A 297 -2.94 5.32 -26.32
N VAL A 298 -3.65 4.23 -26.59
CA VAL A 298 -4.28 3.95 -27.89
C VAL A 298 -5.66 4.61 -27.98
N VAL A 299 -6.42 4.56 -26.89
CA VAL A 299 -7.66 5.29 -26.66
C VAL A 299 -7.65 5.84 -25.23
N PRO A 300 -8.41 6.90 -24.91
CA PRO A 300 -8.43 7.47 -23.56
C PRO A 300 -8.61 6.40 -22.47
N GLY A 301 -7.64 6.27 -21.57
CA GLY A 301 -7.61 5.31 -20.47
C GLY A 301 -7.07 3.91 -20.80
N LEU A 302 -6.59 3.63 -22.01
CA LEU A 302 -6.00 2.33 -22.38
C LEU A 302 -4.63 2.46 -23.07
N ILE A 303 -3.60 1.92 -22.43
CA ILE A 303 -2.22 1.90 -22.91
C ILE A 303 -1.84 0.50 -23.37
N PHE A 304 -1.25 0.39 -24.56
CA PHE A 304 -0.72 -0.89 -25.07
C PHE A 304 0.78 -0.99 -24.79
N ALA A 305 1.22 -2.17 -24.34
CA ALA A 305 2.62 -2.48 -24.06
C ALA A 305 3.01 -3.89 -24.51
N GLY A 306 4.31 -4.10 -24.68
CA GLY A 306 4.88 -5.38 -25.11
C GLY A 306 4.37 -5.82 -26.50
N MET A 307 4.33 -7.13 -26.72
CA MET A 307 3.99 -7.68 -28.03
C MET A 307 2.54 -7.49 -28.48
N GLU A 308 1.62 -7.10 -27.59
CA GLU A 308 0.27 -6.70 -27.99
C GLU A 308 0.29 -5.45 -28.88
N VAL A 309 1.28 -4.58 -28.70
CA VAL A 309 1.54 -3.45 -29.60
C VAL A 309 1.78 -3.92 -31.03
N ALA A 310 2.52 -5.02 -31.21
CA ALA A 310 2.86 -5.54 -32.53
C ALA A 310 1.62 -6.04 -33.28
N GLU A 311 0.70 -6.73 -32.59
CA GLU A 311 -0.58 -7.16 -33.17
C GLU A 311 -1.45 -5.97 -33.59
N ALA A 312 -1.50 -4.93 -32.76
CA ALA A 312 -2.31 -3.75 -33.01
C ALA A 312 -1.73 -2.83 -34.11
N ARG A 313 -0.41 -2.79 -34.27
CA ARG A 313 0.28 -1.77 -35.09
C ARG A 313 1.09 -2.35 -36.26
N GLY A 314 1.21 -3.67 -36.39
CA GLY A 314 1.96 -4.28 -37.47
C GLY A 314 3.47 -4.27 -37.28
N CYS A 315 3.94 -4.17 -36.04
CA CYS A 315 5.38 -4.21 -35.75
C CYS A 315 5.93 -5.60 -36.03
N ASN A 316 7.21 -5.68 -36.45
CA ASN A 316 7.92 -6.94 -36.54
C ASN A 316 8.10 -7.57 -35.14
N ARG A 317 8.25 -8.90 -35.11
CA ARG A 317 8.55 -9.63 -33.87
C ARG A 317 10.04 -9.77 -33.67
N MET A 318 10.49 -9.78 -32.42
CA MET A 318 11.92 -9.94 -32.10
C MET A 318 12.33 -11.39 -31.80
N GLY A 319 11.39 -12.29 -31.52
CA GLY A 319 11.73 -13.66 -31.14
C GLY A 319 12.44 -13.72 -29.77
N PRO A 320 13.54 -14.47 -29.60
CA PRO A 320 14.13 -14.77 -28.29
C PRO A 320 15.08 -13.69 -27.74
N THR A 321 14.75 -12.42 -27.91
CA THR A 321 15.39 -11.27 -27.23
C THR A 321 14.33 -10.46 -26.49
N PHE A 322 14.70 -9.85 -25.36
CA PHE A 322 13.72 -9.33 -24.41
C PHE A 322 13.85 -7.83 -24.14
N GLY A 323 14.85 -7.14 -24.71
CA GLY A 323 15.13 -5.73 -24.41
C GLY A 323 13.92 -4.82 -24.65
N ALA A 324 13.22 -5.00 -25.78
CA ALA A 324 12.02 -4.21 -26.07
C ALA A 324 10.87 -4.44 -25.08
N MET A 325 10.72 -5.63 -24.50
CA MET A 325 9.65 -5.89 -23.52
C MET A 325 9.89 -5.13 -22.22
N LEU A 326 11.12 -5.13 -21.73
CA LEU A 326 11.53 -4.43 -20.51
C LEU A 326 11.27 -2.92 -20.66
N LEU A 327 11.82 -2.33 -21.72
CA LEU A 327 11.71 -0.89 -21.97
C LEU A 327 10.28 -0.46 -22.35
N SER A 328 9.54 -1.29 -23.08
CA SER A 328 8.11 -1.04 -23.36
C SER A 328 7.30 -1.00 -22.06
N GLY A 329 7.56 -1.93 -21.13
CA GLY A 329 6.92 -1.91 -19.81
C GLY A 329 7.24 -0.64 -19.02
N GLN A 330 8.50 -0.23 -18.95
CA GLN A 330 8.90 1.02 -18.27
C GLN A 330 8.25 2.25 -18.92
N LYS A 331 8.20 2.31 -20.25
CA LYS A 331 7.51 3.41 -20.95
C LYS A 331 6.01 3.41 -20.65
N ALA A 332 5.36 2.24 -20.63
CA ALA A 332 3.94 2.13 -20.32
C ALA A 332 3.60 2.64 -18.91
N ALA A 333 4.46 2.36 -17.91
CA ALA A 333 4.31 2.91 -16.57
C ALA A 333 4.37 4.44 -16.56
N ASN A 334 5.36 5.02 -17.24
CA ASN A 334 5.50 6.48 -17.36
C ASN A 334 4.32 7.14 -18.08
N LEU A 335 3.76 6.48 -19.09
CA LEU A 335 2.52 6.92 -19.74
C LEU A 335 1.32 6.85 -18.78
N ALA A 336 1.16 5.76 -18.03
CA ALA A 336 0.05 5.61 -17.08
C ALA A 336 0.06 6.70 -16.00
N ILE A 337 1.26 7.01 -15.52
CA ILE A 337 1.60 8.13 -14.64
C ILE A 337 1.14 9.46 -15.29
N GLN A 338 1.56 9.75 -16.52
CA GLN A 338 1.21 10.99 -17.22
C GLN A 338 -0.30 11.17 -17.48
N VAL A 339 -0.97 10.10 -17.95
CA VAL A 339 -2.41 10.12 -18.29
C VAL A 339 -3.28 10.32 -17.04
N ARG A 340 -2.92 9.68 -15.91
CA ARG A 340 -3.63 9.82 -14.62
C ARG A 340 -3.72 11.28 -14.18
N TRP A 341 -2.69 12.09 -14.43
CA TRP A 341 -2.68 13.51 -14.05
C TRP A 341 -3.29 14.45 -15.09
N SER A 342 -3.59 13.95 -16.29
CA SER A 342 -4.17 14.74 -17.39
C SER A 342 -5.69 14.57 -17.51
N SER A 343 -6.26 13.51 -16.94
CA SER A 343 -7.71 13.23 -17.02
C SER A 343 -8.53 14.24 -16.19
N PRO A 344 -9.51 14.96 -16.80
CA PRO A 344 -10.39 15.88 -16.09
C PRO A 344 -11.28 15.17 -15.06
N LYS A 345 -11.74 15.96 -14.08
CA LYS A 345 -12.74 15.63 -13.06
C LYS A 345 -14.07 15.15 -13.67
N CYS A 346 -14.16 13.92 -14.15
CA CYS A 346 -15.45 13.25 -14.33
C CYS A 346 -15.79 12.47 -13.05
N ASP A 347 -17.08 12.46 -12.70
CA ASP A 347 -17.71 11.64 -11.64
C ASP A 347 -17.99 12.26 -10.25
N ALA A 348 -18.00 13.59 -10.13
CA ALA A 348 -18.65 14.22 -8.96
C ALA A 348 -20.20 14.05 -8.95
N ALA A 349 -20.82 13.73 -10.10
CA ALA A 349 -22.28 13.70 -10.23
C ALA A 349 -22.92 12.33 -9.95
N ILE A 350 -22.24 11.22 -10.27
CA ILE A 350 -22.80 9.84 -10.17
C ILE A 350 -22.70 9.28 -8.75
N LEU A 351 -21.66 9.65 -8.00
CA LEU A 351 -21.46 9.24 -6.59
C LEU A 351 -22.56 9.74 -5.62
N SER A 352 -23.46 10.62 -6.08
CA SER A 352 -24.53 11.19 -5.25
C SER A 352 -25.81 10.34 -5.17
N ARG A 353 -25.94 9.24 -5.94
CA ARG A 353 -27.23 8.54 -6.12
C ARG A 353 -27.28 7.03 -5.88
N SER A 354 -26.21 6.34 -5.52
CA SER A 354 -26.28 4.92 -5.14
C SER A 354 -26.68 4.74 -3.66
N ARG A 355 -27.97 4.92 -3.35
CA ARG A 355 -28.57 4.31 -2.16
C ARG A 355 -29.02 2.89 -2.53
N PHE A 356 -28.29 1.85 -2.13
CA PHE A 356 -28.88 0.52 -2.04
C PHE A 356 -28.36 -0.32 -0.88
N TRP A 357 -29.35 -0.79 -0.11
CA TRP A 357 -29.49 -1.88 0.86
C TRP A 357 -28.42 -2.15 1.93
N GLU A 358 -28.81 -1.80 3.16
CA GLU A 358 -28.26 -2.26 4.43
C GLU A 358 -28.62 -3.74 4.67
N GLY A 359 -27.61 -4.62 4.70
CA GLY A 359 -27.81 -6.01 5.12
C GLY A 359 -26.50 -6.79 5.22
N GLY A 360 -26.14 -7.18 6.45
CA GLY A 360 -25.18 -8.27 6.69
C GLY A 360 -23.77 -7.87 7.11
N SER A 361 -23.52 -7.99 8.42
CA SER A 361 -22.25 -8.40 9.08
C SER A 361 -20.93 -7.86 8.51
N GLY A 362 -20.36 -6.87 9.20
CA GLY A 362 -19.12 -6.22 8.81
C GLY A 362 -17.81 -7.00 9.02
N THR A 363 -16.75 -6.46 8.43
CA THR A 363 -15.43 -6.29 9.07
C THR A 363 -14.60 -5.29 8.25
N SER A 364 -13.97 -4.35 8.97
CA SER A 364 -13.23 -3.20 8.45
C SER A 364 -11.85 -3.57 7.95
N PHE A 365 -11.48 -3.01 6.80
CA PHE A 365 -10.11 -2.98 6.30
C PHE A 365 -9.32 -1.77 6.75
N LYS A 366 -8.00 -1.92 6.72
CA LYS A 366 -7.01 -0.85 6.81
C LYS A 366 -6.11 -0.95 5.57
N GLY A 367 -6.24 0.01 4.65
CA GLY A 367 -5.26 0.30 3.60
C GLY A 367 -4.51 1.59 3.95
N SER A 368 -3.19 1.57 3.78
CA SER A 368 -2.28 2.71 4.04
C SER A 368 -2.15 3.59 2.80
N ALA A 369 -2.44 4.89 2.93
CA ALA A 369 -2.17 5.89 1.90
C ALA A 369 -0.75 6.47 2.08
N ALA A 370 0.05 6.47 1.01
CA ALA A 370 1.31 7.23 0.93
C ALA A 370 1.02 8.66 0.43
N GLN A 371 1.55 9.66 1.15
CA GLN A 371 1.38 11.09 0.93
C GLN A 371 2.14 11.63 -0.29
N GLU A 372 1.50 12.54 -1.04
CA GLU A 372 2.18 13.55 -1.87
C GLU A 372 3.03 14.49 -0.98
N ARG A 373 4.34 14.54 -1.23
CA ARG A 373 5.24 15.52 -0.63
C ARG A 373 5.13 16.84 -1.39
N ARG A 374 4.38 17.81 -0.87
CA ARG A 374 4.84 19.20 -0.91
C ARG A 374 5.85 19.36 0.21
N SER A 375 7.04 19.84 -0.15
CA SER A 375 8.12 20.17 0.78
C SER A 375 7.68 21.28 1.75
N VAL A 376 7.07 20.91 2.86
CA VAL A 376 7.33 21.60 4.13
C VAL A 376 8.70 21.09 4.55
N GLY A 377 9.67 22.00 4.72
CA GLY A 377 11.07 21.66 4.98
C GLY A 377 11.24 20.69 6.15
N GLU A 378 12.43 20.11 6.28
CA GLU A 378 12.85 19.26 7.40
C GLU A 378 12.86 19.96 8.77
N ASP A 379 11.83 20.76 9.13
CA ASP A 379 11.65 21.30 10.47
C ASP A 379 10.80 20.33 11.30
N ARG A 380 11.49 19.27 11.74
CA ARG A 380 11.02 18.33 12.73
C ARG A 380 10.48 19.12 13.95
N CYS A 381 9.20 18.92 14.30
CA CYS A 381 8.61 19.39 15.57
C CYS A 381 9.61 19.26 16.73
N LYS A 382 9.81 20.32 17.53
CA LYS A 382 10.90 20.42 18.51
C LYS A 382 10.99 19.19 19.42
N ARG A 383 12.23 18.76 19.72
CA ARG A 383 12.48 17.58 20.57
C ARG A 383 11.81 17.68 21.95
N SER A 384 11.68 18.88 22.52
CA SER A 384 11.00 19.13 23.79
C SER A 384 9.51 18.76 23.78
N LEU A 385 8.85 18.85 22.61
CA LEU A 385 7.45 18.47 22.43
C LEU A 385 7.25 16.98 22.18
N ARG A 386 8.32 16.24 21.86
CA ARG A 386 8.26 14.79 21.58
C ARG A 386 8.46 13.93 22.82
N GLN A 387 8.92 14.52 23.91
CA GLN A 387 9.16 13.80 25.16
C GLN A 387 7.84 13.51 25.85
N GLU A 388 7.69 12.27 26.31
CA GLU A 388 6.57 11.86 27.15
C GLU A 388 6.50 12.74 28.41
N GLU A 389 5.31 13.18 28.77
CA GLU A 389 5.04 13.88 30.03
C GLU A 389 3.69 13.45 30.58
N VAL A 390 3.61 13.30 31.90
CA VAL A 390 2.34 13.20 32.62
C VAL A 390 2.24 14.39 33.55
N PHE A 391 1.10 15.07 33.53
CA PHE A 391 0.83 16.18 34.44
C PHE A 391 -0.63 16.21 34.87
N SER A 392 -0.86 16.71 36.09
CA SER A 392 -2.16 16.78 36.72
C SER A 392 -2.86 18.11 36.41
N PHE A 393 -4.19 18.08 36.42
CA PHE A 393 -5.04 19.26 36.42
C PHE A 393 -6.08 19.15 37.54
N ASP A 394 -6.66 20.29 37.92
CA ASP A 394 -7.69 20.31 38.94
C ASP A 394 -9.02 19.73 38.40
N SER A 395 -9.22 18.44 38.64
CA SER A 395 -10.44 17.73 38.22
C SER A 395 -11.73 18.30 38.83
N SER A 396 -11.66 19.10 39.90
CA SER A 396 -12.83 19.80 40.44
C SER A 396 -13.24 21.00 39.60
N ARG A 397 -12.27 21.65 38.92
CA ARG A 397 -12.50 22.77 38.00
C ARG A 397 -12.84 22.30 36.58
N TYR A 398 -12.27 21.16 36.16
CA TYR A 398 -12.46 20.57 34.83
C TYR A 398 -13.06 19.15 34.93
N ASP A 399 -14.32 19.04 35.37
CA ASP A 399 -15.01 17.77 35.63
C ASP A 399 -15.45 17.04 34.33
N LEU A 400 -14.49 16.71 33.46
CA LEU A 400 -14.74 15.94 32.24
C LEU A 400 -15.20 14.50 32.55
N ARG A 401 -14.81 13.96 33.71
CA ARG A 401 -15.23 12.62 34.15
C ARG A 401 -16.72 12.58 34.48
N GLY A 402 -17.21 13.50 35.30
CA GLY A 402 -18.62 13.61 35.65
C GLY A 402 -19.49 13.99 34.46
N LEU A 403 -19.01 14.89 33.59
CA LEU A 403 -19.72 15.24 32.35
C LEU A 403 -19.81 14.06 31.38
N ALA A 404 -18.75 13.27 31.23
CA ALA A 404 -18.79 12.04 30.43
C ALA A 404 -19.78 11.00 31.00
N ALA A 405 -19.88 10.90 32.33
CA ALA A 405 -20.83 10.00 32.97
C ALA A 405 -22.29 10.40 32.71
N ARG A 406 -22.61 11.70 32.81
CA ARG A 406 -23.95 12.22 32.48
C ARG A 406 -24.28 12.01 31.00
N LEU A 407 -23.32 12.30 30.11
CA LEU A 407 -23.48 12.07 28.68
C LEU A 407 -23.77 10.60 28.36
N LEU A 408 -23.08 9.65 29.02
CA LEU A 408 -23.35 8.23 28.87
C LEU A 408 -24.70 7.80 29.46
N ALA A 409 -25.16 8.45 30.52
CA ALA A 409 -26.45 8.13 31.13
C ALA A 409 -27.61 8.50 30.19
N GLU A 410 -27.49 9.65 29.53
CA GLU A 410 -28.50 10.17 28.59
C GLU A 410 -28.42 9.48 27.22
N ALA A 411 -27.23 9.48 26.60
CA ALA A 411 -27.07 8.97 25.24
C ALA A 411 -26.89 7.45 25.17
N GLY A 412 -26.43 6.82 26.26
CA GLY A 412 -26.10 5.39 26.29
C GLY A 412 -27.25 4.49 25.86
N PRO A 413 -28.43 4.59 26.50
CA PRO A 413 -29.60 3.80 26.12
C PRO A 413 -30.18 4.17 24.76
N MET A 414 -30.24 5.48 24.45
CA MET A 414 -30.87 5.98 23.22
C MET A 414 -30.16 5.55 21.94
N VAL A 415 -28.82 5.51 21.97
CA VAL A 415 -28.00 5.12 20.82
C VAL A 415 -27.58 3.64 20.91
N GLY A 416 -27.89 2.98 22.03
CA GLY A 416 -27.56 1.58 22.26
C GLY A 416 -26.06 1.34 22.52
N PHE A 417 -25.40 2.27 23.21
CA PHE A 417 -24.02 2.16 23.68
C PHE A 417 -23.89 1.32 24.94
N GLY A 418 -24.98 1.14 25.70
CA GLY A 418 -24.99 0.46 26.98
C GLY A 418 -25.74 1.25 28.04
N CYS A 419 -25.67 0.80 29.29
CA CYS A 419 -26.32 1.46 30.41
C CYS A 419 -25.50 1.32 31.72
N PHE A 420 -25.82 2.16 32.70
CA PHE A 420 -25.27 2.02 34.05
C PHE A 420 -25.97 0.90 34.83
N VAL A 421 -25.19 0.14 35.60
CA VAL A 421 -25.73 -0.89 36.50
C VAL A 421 -26.04 -0.29 37.87
N GLY A 422 -27.32 -0.18 38.18
CA GLY A 422 -27.84 0.44 39.41
C GLY A 422 -27.96 1.97 39.29
N SER A 423 -28.09 2.67 40.42
CA SER A 423 -28.29 4.13 40.46
C SER A 423 -27.00 4.97 40.42
N SER A 424 -25.83 4.34 40.48
CA SER A 424 -24.54 5.03 40.47
C SER A 424 -24.07 5.35 39.06
N LEU A 425 -23.70 6.61 38.82
CA LEU A 425 -23.09 7.09 37.58
C LEU A 425 -21.55 6.96 37.56
N ALA A 426 -20.98 6.06 38.37
CA ALA A 426 -19.54 5.77 38.27
C ALA A 426 -19.24 5.11 36.91
N LEU A 427 -18.32 5.69 36.13
CA LEU A 427 -18.02 5.25 34.76
C LEU A 427 -17.63 3.76 34.67
N GLU A 428 -16.96 3.23 35.69
CA GLU A 428 -16.57 1.82 35.78
C GLU A 428 -17.77 0.86 35.92
N ARG A 429 -18.95 1.39 36.26
CA ARG A 429 -20.23 0.65 36.33
C ARG A 429 -21.04 0.76 35.05
N PHE A 430 -20.63 1.57 34.09
CA PHE A 430 -21.23 1.56 32.76
C PHE A 430 -20.92 0.21 32.08
N ARG A 431 -21.94 -0.44 31.54
CA ARG A 431 -21.81 -1.68 30.76
C ARG A 431 -21.99 -1.34 29.30
N ALA A 432 -20.86 -1.13 28.61
CA ALA A 432 -20.88 -0.89 27.19
C ALA A 432 -21.17 -2.18 26.41
N GLU A 433 -21.96 -2.08 25.35
CA GLU A 433 -22.22 -3.18 24.42
C GLU A 433 -20.94 -3.55 23.64
N GLU A 434 -20.73 -4.83 23.31
CA GLU A 434 -19.48 -5.27 22.67
C GLU A 434 -19.22 -4.54 21.33
N ARG A 435 -20.30 -4.21 20.60
CA ARG A 435 -20.27 -3.48 19.32
C ARG A 435 -19.71 -2.06 19.44
N THR A 436 -19.71 -1.46 20.63
CA THR A 436 -19.18 -0.09 20.85
C THR A 436 -17.69 0.00 20.61
N PHE A 437 -16.96 -1.10 20.77
CA PHE A 437 -15.51 -1.08 20.62
C PHE A 437 -15.04 -1.05 19.15
N SER A 438 -15.87 -1.55 18.22
CA SER A 438 -15.44 -1.90 16.86
C SER A 438 -16.38 -1.44 15.75
N SER A 439 -17.36 -0.59 16.04
CA SER A 439 -18.32 -0.10 15.03
C SER A 439 -18.01 1.34 14.65
N PHE A 440 -17.82 1.58 13.35
CA PHE A 440 -17.67 2.94 12.80
C PHE A 440 -18.97 3.75 12.94
N ALA A 441 -20.12 3.09 12.81
CA ALA A 441 -21.43 3.69 13.06
C ALA A 441 -21.56 4.14 14.53
N TYR A 442 -21.05 3.34 15.46
CA TYR A 442 -20.93 3.73 16.87
C TYR A 442 -20.07 4.98 17.04
N GLU A 443 -18.85 4.99 16.48
CA GLU A 443 -17.90 6.10 16.67
C GLU A 443 -18.47 7.41 16.12
N LYS A 444 -19.18 7.36 14.99
CA LYS A 444 -19.89 8.50 14.40
C LYS A 444 -21.07 8.96 15.27
N ALA A 445 -21.86 8.04 15.81
CA ALA A 445 -23.01 8.38 16.65
C ALA A 445 -22.55 8.95 18.00
N TRP A 446 -21.51 8.36 18.60
CA TRP A 446 -20.95 8.82 19.87
C TRP A 446 -20.33 10.19 19.73
N ARG A 447 -19.60 10.44 18.63
CA ARG A 447 -19.10 11.77 18.30
C ARG A 447 -20.20 12.82 18.16
N ARG A 448 -21.37 12.47 17.61
CA ARG A 448 -22.52 13.39 17.55
C ARG A 448 -23.07 13.71 18.94
N CYS A 449 -23.09 12.76 19.85
CA CYS A 449 -23.49 13.00 21.25
C CYS A 449 -22.52 13.96 21.95
N VAL A 450 -21.21 13.76 21.77
CA VAL A 450 -20.20 14.68 22.33
C VAL A 450 -20.33 16.08 21.73
N LEU A 451 -20.51 16.19 20.40
CA LEU A 451 -20.79 17.47 19.72
C LEU A 451 -22.06 18.15 20.23
N GLY A 452 -23.08 17.37 20.57
CA GLY A 452 -24.35 17.85 21.11
C GLY A 452 -24.35 18.13 22.60
N CYS A 453 -23.20 18.11 23.29
CA CYS A 453 -23.09 18.35 24.72
C CYS A 453 -22.28 19.63 25.02
N PRO A 454 -22.92 20.82 25.04
CA PRO A 454 -22.23 22.09 25.23
C PRO A 454 -21.44 22.19 26.53
N SER A 455 -21.93 21.60 27.63
CA SER A 455 -21.25 21.63 28.92
C SER A 455 -19.95 20.83 28.91
N PHE A 456 -19.94 19.67 28.22
CA PHE A 456 -18.72 18.88 28.03
C PHE A 456 -17.69 19.63 27.19
N LEU A 457 -18.12 20.21 26.05
CA LEU A 457 -17.23 20.98 25.16
C LEU A 457 -16.70 22.24 25.84
N ALA A 458 -17.52 23.00 26.55
CA ALA A 458 -17.07 24.17 27.30
C ALA A 458 -16.04 23.83 28.39
N CYS A 459 -16.20 22.67 29.05
CA CYS A 459 -15.22 22.20 30.01
C CYS A 459 -13.91 21.79 29.34
N TYR A 460 -13.99 21.12 28.18
CA TYR A 460 -12.83 20.75 27.37
C TYR A 460 -12.09 21.97 26.82
N ASP A 461 -12.81 22.98 26.34
CA ASP A 461 -12.26 24.22 25.84
C ASP A 461 -11.47 24.97 26.92
N ARG A 462 -12.03 25.10 28.13
CA ARG A 462 -11.31 25.71 29.25
C ARG A 462 -10.07 24.91 29.64
N LEU A 463 -10.11 23.57 29.58
CA LEU A 463 -8.93 22.74 29.83
C LEU A 463 -7.84 23.02 28.79
N LEU A 464 -8.20 23.16 27.50
CA LEU A 464 -7.26 23.51 26.44
C LEU A 464 -6.64 24.90 26.65
N GLU A 465 -7.46 25.91 26.94
CA GLU A 465 -7.05 27.31 27.06
C GLU A 465 -6.26 27.60 28.34
N GLU A 466 -6.67 27.02 29.47
CA GLU A 466 -6.11 27.34 30.79
C GLU A 466 -4.99 26.38 31.24
N VAL A 467 -4.89 25.18 30.65
CA VAL A 467 -3.95 24.13 31.10
C VAL A 467 -3.06 23.60 29.97
N ILE A 468 -3.65 23.02 28.92
CA ILE A 468 -2.89 22.27 27.90
C ILE A 468 -2.05 23.19 27.01
N CYS A 469 -2.64 24.22 26.42
CA CYS A 469 -1.92 25.12 25.53
C CYS A 469 -0.85 25.95 26.28
N PRO A 470 -1.09 26.47 27.50
CA PRO A 470 -0.05 27.08 28.30
C PRO A 470 1.14 26.14 28.57
N ARG A 471 0.89 24.87 28.92
CA ARG A 471 1.97 23.88 29.12
C ARG A 471 2.76 23.60 27.84
N LEU A 472 2.10 23.51 26.68
CA LEU A 472 2.78 23.40 25.40
C LEU A 472 3.61 24.65 25.07
N ARG A 473 3.10 25.84 25.40
CA ARG A 473 3.79 27.11 25.19
C ARG A 473 5.07 27.20 26.01
N GLU A 474 5.02 26.80 27.28
CA GLU A 474 6.20 26.72 28.16
C GLU A 474 7.29 25.81 27.56
N ARG A 475 6.93 24.67 26.97
CA ARG A 475 7.88 23.72 26.35
C ARG A 475 8.48 24.17 25.02
N LEU A 476 7.86 25.13 24.33
CA LEU A 476 8.33 25.62 23.04
C LEU A 476 9.48 26.61 23.17
N GLU A 477 9.55 27.36 24.27
CA GLU A 477 10.56 28.42 24.51
C GLU A 477 10.68 29.42 23.33
N GLU A 478 9.58 29.66 22.59
CA GLU A 478 9.57 30.55 21.42
C GLU A 478 9.23 32.00 21.80
N ALA A 479 9.92 32.97 21.22
CA ALA A 479 9.56 34.38 21.33
C ALA A 479 8.39 34.71 20.39
N GLY A 480 7.37 35.42 20.89
CA GLY A 480 6.20 35.84 20.11
C GLY A 480 5.00 34.88 20.17
N PRO A 481 3.84 35.27 19.62
CA PRO A 481 2.61 34.48 19.73
C PRO A 481 2.71 33.13 18.99
N VAL A 482 2.20 32.06 19.60
CA VAL A 482 2.13 30.72 19.01
C VAL A 482 0.67 30.29 18.81
N THR A 483 0.37 29.78 17.62
CA THR A 483 -0.96 29.26 17.27
C THR A 483 -1.04 27.75 17.53
N PHE A 484 -2.06 27.31 18.25
CA PHE A 484 -2.38 25.91 18.51
C PHE A 484 -3.68 25.51 17.80
N TYR A 485 -3.63 24.44 17.01
CA TYR A 485 -4.77 23.88 16.28
C TYR A 485 -5.29 22.65 17.01
N CYS A 486 -6.26 22.87 17.90
CA CYS A 486 -6.76 21.85 18.82
C CYS A 486 -7.89 21.04 18.19
N GLN A 487 -7.81 19.71 18.25
CA GLN A 487 -8.88 18.81 17.80
C GLN A 487 -10.19 19.12 18.56
N HIS A 488 -11.28 19.34 17.82
CA HIS A 488 -12.59 19.65 18.38
C HIS A 488 -13.71 18.91 17.60
N PRO A 489 -14.50 18.03 18.23
CA PRO A 489 -14.47 17.63 19.64
C PRO A 489 -13.30 16.68 19.92
N PRO A 490 -12.97 16.42 21.20
CA PRO A 490 -12.05 15.34 21.55
C PRO A 490 -12.71 13.98 21.25
N THR A 491 -11.91 12.94 21.09
CA THR A 491 -12.40 11.58 20.89
C THR A 491 -12.57 10.91 22.25
N VAL A 492 -13.81 10.60 22.63
CA VAL A 492 -14.10 9.80 23.83
C VAL A 492 -14.25 8.34 23.40
N ARG A 493 -13.55 7.42 24.06
CA ARG A 493 -13.52 5.99 23.70
C ARG A 493 -14.09 5.13 24.82
N LEU A 494 -14.91 4.15 24.43
CA LEU A 494 -15.39 3.08 25.30
C LEU A 494 -14.72 1.77 24.89
N GLN A 495 -14.22 1.03 25.88
CA GLN A 495 -13.77 -0.34 25.71
C GLN A 495 -14.50 -1.25 26.72
N PRO A 496 -15.47 -2.06 26.26
CA PRO A 496 -16.25 -2.92 27.13
C PRO A 496 -15.37 -3.98 27.78
N GLY A 497 -15.74 -4.39 29.00
CA GLY A 497 -15.16 -5.51 29.73
C GLY A 497 -16.25 -6.51 30.12
N ARG A 498 -16.04 -7.83 30.07
CA ARG A 498 -14.82 -8.55 29.62
C ARG A 498 -14.74 -8.64 28.09
N SER A 499 -13.63 -8.20 27.52
CA SER A 499 -13.37 -8.30 26.08
C SER A 499 -11.98 -8.83 25.78
N ARG A 500 -11.90 -9.74 24.80
CA ARG A 500 -10.62 -10.22 24.23
C ARG A 500 -10.10 -9.31 23.11
N ARG A 501 -10.86 -8.26 22.73
CA ARG A 501 -10.51 -7.35 21.65
C ARG A 501 -9.53 -6.28 22.15
N SER A 502 -8.45 -6.09 21.41
CA SER A 502 -7.50 -4.98 21.57
C SER A 502 -7.68 -3.94 20.46
N ARG A 503 -7.25 -2.70 20.71
CA ARG A 503 -7.01 -1.76 19.61
C ARG A 503 -5.65 -2.12 19.00
N MET A 504 -5.61 -2.17 17.68
CA MET A 504 -4.42 -2.58 16.93
C MET A 504 -3.25 -1.63 17.16
N LEU A 505 -2.04 -2.16 17.17
CA LEU A 505 -0.81 -1.37 17.18
C LEU A 505 -0.72 -0.46 15.96
N HIS A 506 -0.49 0.83 16.19
CA HIS A 506 -0.35 1.83 15.13
C HIS A 506 0.48 3.04 15.58
N ALA A 507 1.02 3.77 14.60
CA ALA A 507 1.44 5.15 14.77
C ALA A 507 0.46 6.04 13.98
N ASP A 508 0.18 7.24 14.46
CA ASP A 508 -0.84 8.13 13.88
C ASP A 508 -0.44 8.63 12.48
N GLU A 509 0.86 8.67 12.13
CA GLU A 509 1.32 8.95 10.76
C GLU A 509 0.65 8.05 9.71
N ARG A 510 0.31 6.80 10.08
CA ARG A 510 -0.34 5.82 9.20
C ARG A 510 -1.78 6.18 8.86
N TYR A 511 -2.36 7.11 9.61
CA TYR A 511 -3.71 7.65 9.40
C TYR A 511 -3.69 9.07 8.85
N GLY A 512 -2.50 9.55 8.43
CA GLY A 512 -2.35 10.91 7.96
C GLY A 512 -2.38 11.91 9.11
N HIS A 513 -1.53 11.73 10.10
CA HIS A 513 -1.23 12.77 11.08
C HIS A 513 0.15 13.35 10.82
N GLN A 514 0.31 14.64 11.11
CA GLN A 514 1.53 15.40 10.81
C GLN A 514 2.53 15.33 11.97
N ALA A 515 3.81 15.50 11.66
CA ALA A 515 4.87 15.52 12.67
C ALA A 515 4.70 16.65 13.71
N GLY A 516 4.00 17.74 13.35
CA GLY A 516 3.62 18.82 14.25
C GLY A 516 2.38 18.58 15.12
N GLU A 517 1.76 17.40 15.05
CA GLU A 517 0.67 17.02 15.95
C GLU A 517 1.21 16.31 17.20
N ILE A 518 0.78 16.77 18.37
CA ILE A 518 1.07 16.16 19.67
C ILE A 518 -0.18 15.47 20.21
N ASN A 519 -0.03 14.25 20.72
CA ASN A 519 -1.12 13.47 21.27
C ASN A 519 -1.28 13.72 22.77
N PHE A 520 -2.53 13.88 23.18
CA PHE A 520 -2.93 13.90 24.58
C PHE A 520 -3.89 12.75 24.84
N TRP A 521 -3.62 11.99 25.88
CA TRP A 521 -4.47 10.88 26.32
C TRP A 521 -4.82 11.01 27.80
N MET A 522 -6.09 10.82 28.12
CA MET A 522 -6.65 10.98 29.46
C MET A 522 -7.55 9.80 29.83
N PRO A 523 -7.24 9.06 30.90
CA PRO A 523 -8.17 8.07 31.44
C PRO A 523 -9.31 8.76 32.21
N LEU A 524 -10.56 8.37 31.93
CA LEU A 524 -11.72 8.79 32.73
C LEU A 524 -12.14 7.71 33.74
N THR A 525 -11.70 6.46 33.51
CA THR A 525 -11.85 5.34 34.44
C THR A 525 -10.50 4.90 34.99
N ASP A 526 -10.49 4.38 36.21
CA ASP A 526 -9.27 3.85 36.83
C ASP A 526 -8.75 2.59 36.10
N TYR A 527 -7.48 2.62 35.67
CA TYR A 527 -6.81 1.49 35.03
C TYR A 527 -6.59 0.30 35.99
N LYS A 528 -6.54 0.54 37.31
CA LYS A 528 -6.45 -0.53 38.31
C LYS A 528 -7.72 -1.37 38.37
N LEU A 529 -8.88 -0.74 38.14
CA LEU A 529 -10.18 -1.42 38.05
C LEU A 529 -10.37 -2.06 36.68
N THR A 530 -10.05 -1.33 35.60
CA THR A 530 -10.25 -1.82 34.23
C THR A 530 -9.16 -2.80 33.76
N ARG A 531 -8.04 -2.89 34.48
CA ARG A 531 -6.88 -3.76 34.19
C ARG A 531 -6.32 -3.59 32.78
N THR A 532 -6.49 -2.42 32.18
CA THR A 532 -5.93 -2.07 30.87
C THR A 532 -5.74 -0.56 30.74
N THR A 533 -4.69 -0.15 30.03
CA THR A 533 -4.33 1.25 29.78
C THR A 533 -3.74 1.41 28.38
N LEU A 534 -3.35 2.63 27.99
CA LEU A 534 -2.60 2.88 26.76
C LEU A 534 -1.15 2.38 26.91
N TRP A 535 -0.64 1.71 25.89
CA TRP A 535 0.76 1.27 25.80
C TRP A 535 1.43 2.00 24.64
N ILE A 536 2.63 2.52 24.86
CA ILE A 536 3.40 3.27 23.85
C ILE A 536 4.84 2.75 23.81
N GLU A 537 5.55 2.93 22.69
CA GLU A 537 7.01 2.69 22.63
C GLU A 537 7.78 3.80 23.33
N SER A 538 9.01 3.51 23.79
CA SER A 538 9.88 4.54 24.36
C SER A 538 10.41 5.51 23.29
N SER A 539 10.56 5.03 22.06
CA SER A 539 11.02 5.78 20.90
C SER A 539 10.53 5.17 19.59
N PRO A 540 10.44 5.95 18.50
CA PRO A 540 9.92 5.46 17.23
C PRO A 540 10.69 4.23 16.71
N GLY A 541 10.01 3.07 16.64
CA GLY A 541 10.53 1.86 16.01
C GLY A 541 11.24 0.87 16.93
N GLU A 542 11.45 1.20 18.21
CA GLU A 542 12.15 0.33 19.17
C GLU A 542 11.36 -0.94 19.54
N GLY A 543 10.03 -0.90 19.49
CA GLY A 543 9.18 -2.05 19.82
C GLY A 543 9.12 -2.39 21.32
N ASP A 544 9.64 -1.51 22.18
CA ASP A 544 9.72 -1.65 23.63
C ASP A 544 8.52 -0.97 24.33
N PHE A 545 7.38 -1.64 24.30
CA PHE A 545 6.15 -1.04 24.81
C PHE A 545 6.08 -1.02 26.34
N HIS A 546 5.76 0.15 26.92
CA HIS A 546 5.44 0.32 28.34
C HIS A 546 4.01 0.86 28.54
N PRO A 547 3.36 0.52 29.67
CA PRO A 547 2.05 1.04 30.02
C PRO A 547 2.13 2.51 30.49
N ILE A 548 1.19 3.32 30.03
CA ILE A 548 0.95 4.67 30.54
C ILE A 548 0.00 4.59 31.72
N GLU A 549 0.57 4.55 32.92
CA GLU A 549 -0.14 4.41 34.19
C GLU A 549 -0.55 5.77 34.76
N VAL A 550 -1.65 6.30 34.25
CA VAL A 550 -2.15 7.66 34.53
C VAL A 550 -3.49 7.57 35.25
N HIS A 551 -3.74 8.48 36.20
CA HIS A 551 -4.97 8.49 36.98
C HIS A 551 -6.01 9.48 36.41
N PRO A 552 -7.32 9.27 36.66
CA PRO A 552 -8.31 10.29 36.35
C PRO A 552 -7.96 11.62 37.05
N GLY A 553 -7.82 12.70 36.28
CA GLY A 553 -7.28 13.98 36.75
C GLY A 553 -5.89 14.31 36.24
N ASP A 554 -5.27 13.37 35.51
CA ASP A 554 -3.99 13.55 34.84
C ASP A 554 -4.14 13.46 33.31
N VAL A 555 -3.16 14.00 32.60
CA VAL A 555 -3.03 13.93 31.14
C VAL A 555 -1.66 13.38 30.78
N ALA A 556 -1.61 12.39 29.89
CA ALA A 556 -0.39 11.96 29.21
C ALA A 556 -0.23 12.72 27.90
N MET A 557 0.95 13.32 27.70
CA MET A 557 1.40 13.91 26.44
C MET A 557 2.47 12.99 25.84
N PHE A 558 2.35 12.68 24.55
CA PHE A 558 3.36 11.90 23.82
C PHE A 558 3.28 12.16 22.31
N HIS A 559 4.30 11.74 21.56
CA HIS A 559 4.35 11.93 20.10
C HIS A 559 3.77 10.73 19.34
N GLY A 560 2.45 10.58 19.41
CA GLY A 560 1.74 9.44 18.80
C GLY A 560 1.80 9.38 17.28
N THR A 561 2.19 10.48 16.60
CA THR A 561 2.48 10.47 15.16
C THR A 561 3.60 9.50 14.81
N LEU A 562 4.72 9.51 15.55
CA LEU A 562 5.89 8.65 15.26
C LEU A 562 6.00 7.44 16.17
N VAL A 563 5.56 7.56 17.44
CA VAL A 563 5.65 6.50 18.43
C VAL A 563 4.44 5.57 18.28
N ARG A 564 4.68 4.27 18.09
CA ARG A 564 3.58 3.32 17.99
C ARG A 564 2.92 3.12 19.35
N HIS A 565 1.60 2.96 19.34
CA HIS A 565 0.82 2.78 20.54
C HIS A 565 -0.39 1.85 20.31
N PHE A 566 -0.88 1.25 21.39
CA PHE A 566 -2.03 0.35 21.38
C PHE A 566 -2.70 0.26 22.75
N VAL A 567 -3.89 -0.36 22.79
CA VAL A 567 -4.57 -0.66 24.06
C VAL A 567 -4.82 -2.17 24.12
N PRO A 568 -4.28 -2.89 25.12
CA PRO A 568 -4.50 -4.32 25.29
C PRO A 568 -5.98 -4.69 25.54
N PRO A 569 -6.33 -5.98 25.43
CA PRO A 569 -7.69 -6.44 25.75
C PRO A 569 -8.12 -6.11 27.19
N ASN A 570 -9.33 -5.61 27.35
CA ASN A 570 -9.92 -5.33 28.65
C ASN A 570 -10.46 -6.63 29.28
N ARG A 571 -9.65 -7.29 30.11
CA ARG A 571 -10.04 -8.54 30.78
C ARG A 571 -10.90 -8.33 32.04
N SER A 572 -11.12 -7.09 32.46
CA SER A 572 -11.94 -6.77 33.63
C SER A 572 -13.44 -6.78 33.31
N GLU A 573 -14.29 -6.69 34.34
CA GLU A 573 -15.74 -6.47 34.21
C GLU A 573 -16.12 -5.00 33.97
N HIS A 574 -15.14 -4.09 33.99
CA HIS A 574 -15.37 -2.66 33.98
C HIS A 574 -15.12 -2.11 32.59
N THR A 575 -16.04 -1.30 32.07
CA THR A 575 -15.80 -0.57 30.81
C THR A 575 -14.68 0.45 31.04
N ARG A 576 -13.65 0.44 30.20
CA ARG A 576 -12.64 1.50 30.17
C ARG A 576 -13.20 2.68 29.37
N VAL A 577 -13.18 3.85 29.97
CA VAL A 577 -13.52 5.12 29.33
C VAL A 577 -12.28 6.00 29.32
N SER A 578 -11.91 6.50 28.14
CA SER A 578 -10.80 7.43 27.99
C SER A 578 -11.12 8.51 26.98
N MET A 579 -10.34 9.58 27.00
CA MET A 579 -10.40 10.67 26.04
C MET A 579 -9.03 10.85 25.37
N ASP A 580 -9.01 11.08 24.06
CA ASP A 580 -7.82 11.41 23.30
C ASP A 580 -8.08 12.57 22.32
N PHE A 581 -7.09 13.44 22.18
CA PHE A 581 -7.13 14.55 21.25
C PHE A 581 -5.71 14.89 20.77
N ARG A 582 -5.63 15.57 19.62
CA ARG A 582 -4.37 16.06 19.06
C ARG A 582 -4.35 17.59 18.98
N ILE A 583 -3.16 18.16 19.13
CA ILE A 583 -2.93 19.59 18.94
C ILE A 583 -1.82 19.76 17.90
N GLY A 584 -2.15 20.43 16.80
CA GLY A 584 -1.17 20.91 15.83
C GLY A 584 -0.48 22.18 16.34
N VAL A 585 0.85 22.25 16.25
CA VAL A 585 1.65 23.32 16.87
C VAL A 585 2.26 24.26 15.84
N GLY A 586 1.77 25.51 15.81
CA GLY A 586 2.38 26.65 15.12
C GLY A 586 2.79 26.36 13.69
N GLN A 587 4.02 26.76 13.34
CA GLN A 587 4.64 26.54 12.03
C GLN A 587 5.00 25.06 11.75
N HIS A 588 4.97 24.20 12.76
CA HIS A 588 5.27 22.77 12.60
C HIS A 588 4.06 21.98 12.09
N PHE A 589 2.89 22.61 11.98
CA PHE A 589 1.65 22.00 11.56
C PHE A 589 0.98 22.81 10.45
N ASP A 590 0.66 22.15 9.34
CA ASP A 590 -0.10 22.74 8.25
C ASP A 590 -1.61 22.46 8.44
N PRO A 591 -2.45 23.48 8.73
CA PRO A 591 -3.89 23.29 8.91
C PRO A 591 -4.62 22.91 7.62
N ASP A 592 -4.04 23.18 6.46
CA ASP A 592 -4.59 22.90 5.14
C ASP A 592 -4.12 21.56 4.57
N TRP A 593 -3.18 20.89 5.24
CA TRP A 593 -2.73 19.56 4.88
C TRP A 593 -3.91 18.56 4.89
N ARG A 594 -3.96 17.74 3.83
CA ARG A 594 -4.96 16.69 3.63
C ARG A 594 -4.25 15.43 3.11
N LEU A 595 -4.51 14.28 3.72
CA LEU A 595 -4.24 12.98 3.13
C LEU A 595 -5.26 12.70 2.01
N LEU A 596 -4.76 12.46 0.80
CA LEU A 596 -5.59 12.05 -0.33
C LEU A 596 -6.39 10.79 0.05
N GLY A 597 -7.72 10.82 -0.11
CA GLY A 597 -8.62 9.71 0.22
C GLY A 597 -9.22 9.71 1.63
N LEU A 598 -8.76 10.56 2.56
CA LEU A 598 -9.36 10.69 3.89
C LEU A 598 -10.54 11.67 3.85
N GLN A 599 -11.78 11.17 3.87
CA GLN A 599 -12.99 12.01 3.77
C GLN A 599 -13.38 12.75 5.06
N HIS A 600 -12.74 12.42 6.19
CA HIS A 600 -13.10 12.95 7.51
C HIS A 600 -11.88 13.47 8.27
N TYR A 601 -11.84 14.79 8.45
CA TYR A 601 -10.95 15.46 9.39
C TYR A 601 -11.72 15.85 10.65
N HIS A 602 -11.06 15.82 11.79
CA HIS A 602 -11.61 16.45 12.97
C HIS A 602 -11.62 17.97 12.76
N PRO A 603 -12.76 18.66 12.99
CA PRO A 603 -12.78 20.11 13.12
C PRO A 603 -11.74 20.53 14.16
N ARG A 604 -11.23 21.74 14.01
CA ARG A 604 -10.19 22.28 14.87
C ARG A 604 -10.63 23.61 15.41
N ARG A 605 -10.25 23.88 16.65
CA ARG A 605 -10.34 25.20 17.28
C ARG A 605 -8.93 25.78 17.35
N THR A 606 -8.82 27.08 17.09
CA THR A 606 -7.55 27.80 17.14
C THR A 606 -7.42 28.54 18.47
N ILE A 607 -6.28 28.36 19.14
CA ILE A 607 -5.91 29.10 20.35
C ILE A 607 -4.57 29.79 20.05
N VAL A 608 -4.41 31.07 20.41
CA VAL A 608 -3.17 31.83 20.21
C VAL A 608 -2.68 32.31 21.58
N LEU A 609 -1.43 31.95 21.94
CA LEU A 609 -0.80 32.29 23.22
C LEU A 609 0.55 32.99 23.07
#